data_AF-A0A072N285-F1
#
_entry.id   AF-A0A072N285-F1
#
_cell.length_a   1.000
_cell.length_b   1.000
_cell.length_c   1.000
_cell.angle_alpha   90.00
_cell.angle_beta   90.00
_cell.angle_gamma   90.00
#
_symmetry.space_group_name_H-M   'P 1'
#
loop_
_entity.id
_entity.type
_entity.pdbx_description
1 polymer ?
#
loop_
_entity_poly.entity_id
_entity_poly.type
_entity_poly.pdbx_seq_one_letter_code
_entity_poly.pdbx_strand_id
1 'polypeptide(L)'
;MTVGYGKRIGPAAIGLALTLTGCGGSDSDSSAQSIPTFPENAIMLPADDLTRAAKEAFITAESGDVIVFPEGRFEISDTLTFDGDSSGSGTPVSDITILGYGKDKTILDFTDSTGGDGIFVQNGKDIEIRDLGVYEAPNNAIKLINTDGIILDDVATVWEGALDEQNGAYGLYPVQSRNILIEDSYVRGSADAGVYVGQAENIVVRRNVAVENVAGIEIENSVNADVYDNVARGNTGGILVFDLPIGQGYYGSNVRVFDNLVEDNNTDNFANTSDFAAGVHIVPPGTGIIVLSTPDVEVYNNTVKGHDTLSVAITSYLLADDQMLSADGYAEYGPVVDDGWQPVPRNISLHDNTISDSGANPRGNLIADIITGYTALHGGMPTVLYDGIGELMANSGSAAALLGAPFGEGDAICASANGDLSFGQVYGTDPTDPANGLQADPPQPQARLLFEATQSDLLSCGTAPARLAPAQATINGISYGCASDETGDASAASCAL
;
A
#
# COMPACT_ATOMS: atom_id res chain seq x y z
N MET A 1 -68.64 -11.10 -5.53
CA MET A 1 -69.40 -12.14 -6.25
C MET A 1 -68.38 -12.99 -7.01
N THR A 2 -68.00 -14.21 -6.56
CA THR A 2 -68.59 -15.53 -6.90
C THR A 2 -68.78 -15.72 -8.42
N VAL A 3 -68.34 -16.75 -9.16
CA VAL A 3 -67.78 -18.14 -9.01
C VAL A 3 -67.06 -18.46 -10.35
N GLY A 4 -65.88 -19.11 -10.43
CA GLY A 4 -65.60 -20.58 -10.56
C GLY A 4 -65.73 -21.09 -12.02
N TYR A 5 -65.15 -22.16 -12.58
CA TYR A 5 -64.32 -23.36 -12.26
C TYR A 5 -63.69 -23.81 -13.63
N GLY A 6 -62.71 -24.70 -13.84
CA GLY A 6 -62.13 -25.84 -13.11
C GLY A 6 -60.89 -26.40 -13.87
N LYS A 7 -59.89 -26.98 -13.19
CA LYS A 7 -59.67 -28.39 -12.79
C LYS A 7 -59.00 -29.30 -13.85
N ARG A 8 -57.82 -29.88 -13.54
CA ARG A 8 -57.47 -31.33 -13.60
C ARG A 8 -56.03 -31.59 -13.05
N ILE A 9 -55.89 -32.26 -11.89
CA ILE A 9 -55.45 -33.67 -11.63
C ILE A 9 -53.92 -33.90 -11.69
N GLY A 10 -53.30 -34.18 -10.51
CA GLY A 10 -52.13 -35.06 -10.34
C GLY A 10 -52.57 -36.38 -9.65
N PRO A 11 -51.71 -37.22 -9.04
CA PRO A 11 -50.24 -37.20 -8.89
C PRO A 11 -49.56 -38.58 -9.14
N ALA A 12 -48.22 -38.67 -9.05
CA ALA A 12 -47.54 -39.92 -8.69
C ALA A 12 -46.19 -39.62 -8.02
N ALA A 13 -46.11 -39.91 -6.72
CA ALA A 13 -44.90 -39.89 -5.91
C ALA A 13 -44.36 -41.33 -5.80
N ILE A 14 -43.05 -41.50 -5.96
CA ILE A 14 -42.33 -42.74 -5.67
C ILE A 14 -41.53 -42.50 -4.39
N GLY A 15 -41.89 -43.21 -3.32
CA GLY A 15 -41.13 -43.27 -2.09
C GLY A 15 -40.10 -44.39 -2.15
N LEU A 16 -38.89 -44.10 -1.69
CA LEU A 16 -37.91 -45.11 -1.31
C LEU A 16 -37.53 -44.86 0.14
N ALA A 17 -37.89 -45.81 1.00
CA ALA A 17 -37.48 -45.87 2.39
C ALA A 17 -36.15 -46.63 2.47
N LEU A 18 -35.15 -46.05 3.13
CA LEU A 18 -34.01 -46.76 3.67
C LEU A 18 -33.75 -46.29 5.11
N THR A 19 -33.57 -47.29 5.95
CA THR A 19 -33.48 -47.26 7.41
C THR A 19 -32.14 -46.68 7.88
N LEU A 20 -32.19 -45.63 8.69
CA LEU A 20 -31.05 -45.14 9.47
C LEU A 20 -31.11 -45.72 10.89
N THR A 21 -30.27 -46.72 11.12
CA THR A 21 -29.84 -47.17 12.45
C THR A 21 -28.84 -46.16 13.01
N GLY A 22 -29.11 -45.64 14.21
CA GLY A 22 -28.26 -44.67 14.87
C GLY A 22 -26.98 -45.29 15.45
N CYS A 23 -25.91 -44.49 15.42
CA CYS A 23 -24.87 -44.43 16.44
C CYS A 23 -24.71 -42.95 16.80
N GLY A 24 -24.85 -42.64 18.09
CA GLY A 24 -24.60 -41.31 18.61
C GLY A 24 -23.11 -40.98 18.59
N GLY A 25 -22.82 -39.75 18.17
CA GLY A 25 -21.56 -39.05 18.33
C GLY A 25 -21.90 -37.58 18.31
N SER A 26 -21.82 -36.93 19.47
CA SER A 26 -22.01 -35.50 19.63
C SER A 26 -20.71 -34.82 19.21
N ASP A 27 -20.58 -34.46 17.94
CA ASP A 27 -19.50 -33.60 17.47
C ASP A 27 -19.95 -32.15 17.62
N SER A 28 -19.75 -31.61 18.82
CA SER A 28 -19.55 -30.19 19.00
C SER A 28 -18.10 -29.89 18.64
N ASP A 29 -17.83 -29.60 17.37
CA ASP A 29 -16.61 -28.90 16.97
C ASP A 29 -16.69 -27.46 17.48
N SER A 30 -16.43 -27.30 18.78
CA SER A 30 -15.83 -26.07 19.26
C SER A 30 -14.36 -26.18 18.91
N SER A 31 -13.92 -25.50 17.85
CA SER A 31 -12.51 -25.18 17.67
C SER A 31 -12.05 -24.50 18.95
N ALA A 32 -11.36 -25.25 19.81
CA ALA A 32 -10.69 -24.68 20.96
C ALA A 32 -9.62 -23.74 20.40
N GLN A 33 -9.94 -22.45 20.33
CA GLN A 33 -8.93 -21.43 20.07
C GLN A 33 -7.87 -21.64 21.16
N SER A 34 -6.64 -21.91 20.73
CA SER A 34 -5.50 -21.98 21.62
C SER A 34 -5.46 -20.68 22.42
N ILE A 35 -5.51 -20.79 23.75
CA ILE A 35 -5.24 -19.64 24.60
C ILE A 35 -3.79 -19.23 24.32
N PRO A 36 -3.52 -17.95 23.98
CA PRO A 36 -2.16 -17.48 23.77
C PRO A 36 -1.30 -17.81 25.00
N THR A 37 -0.10 -18.34 24.77
CA THR A 37 0.85 -18.64 25.85
C THR A 37 1.82 -17.49 25.99
N PHE A 38 1.78 -16.81 27.13
CA PHE A 38 2.69 -15.71 27.44
C PHE A 38 3.93 -16.20 28.19
N PRO A 39 5.09 -15.53 28.03
CA PRO A 39 6.28 -15.78 28.86
C PRO A 39 5.97 -15.63 30.36
N GLU A 40 6.63 -16.42 31.21
CA GLU A 40 6.40 -16.40 32.67
C GLU A 40 6.74 -15.03 33.30
N ASN A 41 7.65 -14.28 32.69
CA ASN A 41 8.09 -12.95 33.11
C ASN A 41 7.35 -11.80 32.40
N ALA A 42 6.28 -12.08 31.64
CA ALA A 42 5.53 -11.03 30.96
C ALA A 42 4.85 -10.06 31.95
N ILE A 43 4.85 -8.77 31.59
CA ILE A 43 4.16 -7.70 32.31
C ILE A 43 2.69 -7.73 31.89
N MET A 44 1.87 -8.43 32.67
CA MET A 44 0.43 -8.52 32.45
C MET A 44 -0.25 -7.22 32.90
N LEU A 45 -0.79 -6.46 31.95
CA LEU A 45 -1.48 -5.22 32.26
C LEU A 45 -2.86 -5.49 32.88
N PRO A 46 -3.26 -4.73 33.92
CA PRO A 46 -4.59 -4.81 34.49
C PRO A 46 -5.65 -4.27 33.52
N ALA A 47 -6.86 -4.82 33.59
CA ALA A 47 -8.00 -4.34 32.82
C ALA A 47 -8.55 -2.99 33.33
N ASP A 48 -8.41 -2.73 34.63
CA ASP A 48 -8.79 -1.45 35.23
C ASP A 48 -7.69 -0.40 35.03
N ASP A 49 -8.10 0.80 34.60
CA ASP A 49 -7.18 1.93 34.39
C ASP A 49 -6.04 1.60 33.40
N LEU A 50 -6.40 0.88 32.33
CA LEU A 50 -5.47 0.31 31.35
C LEU A 50 -4.59 1.37 30.67
N THR A 51 -5.13 2.57 30.37
CA THR A 51 -4.33 3.67 29.81
C THR A 51 -3.16 4.03 30.72
N ARG A 52 -3.42 4.20 32.03
CA ARG A 52 -2.36 4.53 32.98
C ARG A 52 -1.37 3.38 33.11
N ALA A 53 -1.87 2.14 33.24
CA ALA A 53 -1.01 0.98 33.41
C ALA A 53 -0.09 0.74 32.21
N ALA A 54 -0.61 0.88 30.98
CA ALA A 54 0.18 0.78 29.75
C ALA A 54 1.27 1.85 29.69
N LYS A 55 0.93 3.11 30.00
CA LYS A 55 1.91 4.20 30.04
C LYS A 55 2.99 3.99 31.09
N GLU A 56 2.61 3.55 32.29
CA GLU A 56 3.58 3.22 33.35
C GLU A 56 4.52 2.10 32.87
N ALA A 57 3.99 1.04 32.27
CA ALA A 57 4.79 -0.06 31.73
C ALA A 57 5.74 0.42 30.62
N PHE A 58 5.30 1.25 29.68
CA PHE A 58 6.13 1.77 28.58
C PHE A 58 7.25 2.69 29.11
N ILE A 59 6.99 3.50 30.13
CA ILE A 59 8.00 4.37 30.75
C ILE A 59 9.07 3.56 31.49
N THR A 60 8.70 2.44 32.10
CA THR A 60 9.61 1.64 32.93
C THR A 60 10.13 0.39 32.25
N ALA A 61 9.84 0.18 30.97
CA ALA A 61 10.23 -1.01 30.24
C ALA A 61 11.77 -1.18 30.21
N GLU A 62 12.21 -2.42 30.38
CA GLU A 62 13.59 -2.85 30.24
C GLU A 62 13.74 -3.72 28.98
N SER A 63 14.95 -3.81 28.42
CA SER A 63 15.15 -4.60 27.20
C SER A 63 14.76 -6.07 27.40
N GLY A 64 14.01 -6.63 26.45
CA GLY A 64 13.47 -7.99 26.53
C GLY A 64 12.08 -8.09 27.19
N ASP A 65 11.47 -6.98 27.58
CA ASP A 65 10.14 -6.98 28.20
C ASP A 65 9.05 -7.35 27.21
N VAL A 66 8.13 -8.20 27.68
CA VAL A 66 6.87 -8.54 26.99
C VAL A 66 5.71 -7.95 27.77
N ILE A 67 5.04 -6.97 27.18
CA ILE A 67 3.94 -6.22 27.81
C ILE A 67 2.62 -6.70 27.21
N VAL A 68 1.79 -7.32 28.05
CA VAL A 68 0.58 -8.02 27.60
C VAL A 68 -0.67 -7.23 27.97
N PHE A 69 -1.38 -6.76 26.95
CA PHE A 69 -2.69 -6.17 27.07
C PHE A 69 -3.76 -7.26 27.34
N PRO A 70 -4.74 -7.00 28.21
CA PRO A 70 -5.77 -7.97 28.53
C PRO A 70 -6.69 -8.27 27.34
N GLU A 71 -7.39 -9.41 27.39
CA GLU A 71 -8.49 -9.73 26.48
C GLU A 71 -9.71 -8.84 26.78
N GLY A 72 -10.30 -8.22 25.76
CA GLY A 72 -11.43 -7.32 25.85
C GLY A 72 -11.32 -6.11 24.91
N ARG A 73 -12.36 -5.27 24.89
CA ARG A 73 -12.36 -3.95 24.24
C ARG A 73 -12.25 -2.88 25.30
N PHE A 74 -11.23 -2.05 25.22
CA PHE A 74 -10.87 -1.09 26.26
C PHE A 74 -10.81 0.33 25.69
N GLU A 75 -11.47 1.26 26.37
CA GLU A 75 -11.34 2.68 26.08
C GLU A 75 -9.95 3.17 26.51
N ILE A 76 -9.21 3.76 25.58
CA ILE A 76 -7.90 4.35 25.80
C ILE A 76 -8.00 5.87 25.64
N SER A 77 -7.75 6.57 26.74
CA SER A 77 -8.04 8.02 26.85
C SER A 77 -6.93 8.94 26.33
N ASP A 78 -5.76 8.40 25.95
CA ASP A 78 -4.62 9.17 25.46
C ASP A 78 -3.61 8.25 24.74
N THR A 79 -2.73 8.83 23.91
CA THR A 79 -1.69 8.11 23.17
C THR A 79 -0.81 7.27 24.10
N LEU A 80 -0.52 6.04 23.67
CA LEU A 80 0.38 5.11 24.35
C LEU A 80 1.78 5.23 23.74
N THR A 81 2.61 6.11 24.33
CA THR A 81 3.95 6.41 23.83
C THR A 81 5.03 5.55 24.48
N PHE A 82 5.81 4.87 23.66
CA PHE A 82 7.07 4.22 24.04
C PHE A 82 8.24 4.93 23.37
N ASP A 83 9.20 5.42 24.17
CA ASP A 83 10.43 6.03 23.68
C ASP A 83 11.63 5.17 24.08
N GLY A 84 12.19 4.47 23.10
CA GLY A 84 13.30 3.54 23.30
C GLY A 84 14.53 4.23 23.88
N ASP A 85 14.77 5.51 23.60
CA ASP A 85 15.90 6.28 24.17
C ASP A 85 15.42 7.49 24.97
N SER A 86 14.43 7.28 25.85
CA SER A 86 13.95 8.31 26.79
C SER A 86 15.07 8.92 27.65
N SER A 87 16.18 8.21 27.83
CA SER A 87 17.37 8.66 28.57
C SER A 87 18.26 9.64 27.78
N GLY A 88 18.16 9.66 26.45
CA GLY A 88 19.06 10.38 25.55
C GLY A 88 20.50 9.85 25.58
N SER A 89 20.69 8.58 25.91
CA SER A 89 22.01 7.95 26.06
C SER A 89 22.59 7.48 24.72
N GLY A 90 21.75 7.40 23.68
CA GLY A 90 22.07 6.77 22.40
C GLY A 90 22.06 5.24 22.42
N THR A 91 21.64 4.63 23.53
CA THR A 91 21.43 3.17 23.64
C THR A 91 19.96 2.92 23.94
N PRO A 92 19.16 2.49 22.95
CA PRO A 92 17.74 2.29 23.16
C PRO A 92 17.45 1.05 24.02
N VAL A 93 16.40 1.13 24.83
CA VAL A 93 15.64 -0.03 25.30
C VAL A 93 15.14 -0.78 24.07
N SER A 94 15.41 -2.08 24.01
CA SER A 94 15.31 -2.89 22.79
C SER A 94 14.68 -4.25 23.06
N ASP A 95 14.26 -4.95 22.01
CA ASP A 95 13.64 -6.28 22.13
C ASP A 95 12.38 -6.21 22.99
N ILE A 96 11.47 -5.30 22.62
CA ILE A 96 10.20 -5.09 23.32
C ILE A 96 9.07 -5.71 22.52
N THR A 97 8.27 -6.56 23.16
CA THR A 97 7.04 -7.11 22.57
C THR A 97 5.81 -6.49 23.24
N ILE A 98 4.97 -5.83 22.45
CA ILE A 98 3.64 -5.34 22.83
C ILE A 98 2.62 -6.35 22.31
N LEU A 99 1.93 -7.04 23.22
CA LEU A 99 1.21 -8.27 22.92
C LEU A 99 -0.25 -8.23 23.39
N GLY A 100 -1.18 -8.75 22.60
CA GLY A 100 -2.56 -9.00 23.01
C GLY A 100 -2.96 -10.48 22.95
N TYR A 101 -4.27 -10.74 22.90
CA TYR A 101 -4.86 -12.09 22.84
C TYR A 101 -5.28 -12.53 21.42
N GLY A 102 -5.04 -11.67 20.43
CA GLY A 102 -5.43 -11.75 19.02
C GLY A 102 -6.05 -10.42 18.61
N LYS A 103 -5.88 -9.99 17.34
CA LYS A 103 -6.40 -8.69 16.87
C LYS A 103 -7.89 -8.45 17.07
N ASP A 104 -8.68 -9.53 17.08
CA ASP A 104 -10.13 -9.50 17.31
C ASP A 104 -10.53 -9.69 18.79
N LYS A 105 -9.55 -9.87 19.69
CA LYS A 105 -9.78 -10.19 21.11
C LYS A 105 -9.28 -9.13 22.06
N THR A 106 -8.14 -8.52 21.76
CA THR A 106 -7.61 -7.37 22.49
C THR A 106 -7.79 -6.14 21.61
N ILE A 107 -8.76 -5.30 21.94
CA ILE A 107 -9.11 -4.09 21.18
C ILE A 107 -8.87 -2.86 22.05
N LEU A 108 -8.05 -1.96 21.56
CA LEU A 108 -7.76 -0.65 22.13
C LEU A 108 -8.56 0.40 21.35
N ASP A 109 -9.61 0.94 21.96
CA ASP A 109 -10.52 1.91 21.35
C ASP A 109 -10.15 3.33 21.79
N PHE A 110 -9.78 4.18 20.85
CA PHE A 110 -9.32 5.55 21.06
C PHE A 110 -10.40 6.60 20.72
N THR A 111 -11.67 6.21 20.57
CA THR A 111 -12.79 7.11 20.22
C THR A 111 -12.81 8.41 21.05
N ASP A 112 -12.63 8.29 22.37
CA ASP A 112 -12.65 9.42 23.32
C ASP A 112 -11.22 9.86 23.74
N SER A 113 -10.19 9.45 22.98
CA SER A 113 -8.80 9.79 23.24
C SER A 113 -8.54 11.29 23.11
N THR A 114 -7.75 11.82 24.04
CA THR A 114 -7.24 13.19 23.98
C THR A 114 -5.90 13.32 23.26
N GLY A 115 -5.24 12.19 22.97
CA GLY A 115 -4.00 12.10 22.22
C GLY A 115 -4.26 11.90 20.72
N GLY A 116 -3.28 12.26 19.88
CA GLY A 116 -3.41 12.16 18.43
C GLY A 116 -3.25 10.73 17.90
N ASP A 117 -2.24 10.01 18.39
CA ASP A 117 -1.91 8.67 17.89
C ASP A 117 -2.42 7.59 18.86
N GLY A 118 -2.59 6.36 18.39
CA GLY A 118 -2.91 5.20 19.20
C GLY A 118 -1.68 4.70 19.96
N ILE A 119 -0.97 3.74 19.38
CA ILE A 119 0.36 3.32 19.86
C ILE A 119 1.41 4.12 19.10
N PHE A 120 2.29 4.82 19.84
CA PHE A 120 3.37 5.60 19.26
C PHE A 120 4.72 5.14 19.81
N VAL A 121 5.54 4.56 18.94
CA VAL A 121 6.91 4.16 19.25
C VAL A 121 7.89 5.14 18.60
N GLN A 122 8.90 5.59 19.34
CA GLN A 122 10.00 6.36 18.80
C GLN A 122 11.35 5.87 19.31
N ASN A 123 12.40 6.05 18.50
CA ASN A 123 13.78 5.68 18.83
C ASN A 123 13.90 4.20 19.26
N GLY A 124 13.08 3.33 18.66
CA GLY A 124 12.98 1.93 19.03
C GLY A 124 14.10 1.09 18.43
N LYS A 125 14.30 -0.10 19.02
CA LYS A 125 15.12 -1.13 18.42
C LYS A 125 14.53 -2.51 18.69
N ASP A 126 14.35 -3.32 17.65
CA ASP A 126 13.77 -4.65 17.74
C ASP A 126 12.42 -4.61 18.48
N ILE A 127 11.43 -3.95 17.89
CA ILE A 127 10.10 -3.75 18.44
C ILE A 127 9.10 -4.66 17.73
N GLU A 128 8.39 -5.47 18.50
CA GLU A 128 7.30 -6.31 18.02
C GLU A 128 5.96 -5.82 18.59
N ILE A 129 4.96 -5.62 17.74
CA ILE A 129 3.58 -5.37 18.15
C ILE A 129 2.73 -6.46 17.50
N ARG A 130 2.02 -7.25 18.31
CA ARG A 130 1.27 -8.39 17.79
C ARG A 130 -0.01 -8.71 18.54
N ASP A 131 -0.90 -9.41 17.85
CA ASP A 131 -2.11 -10.01 18.40
C ASP A 131 -3.06 -8.99 19.08
N LEU A 132 -3.21 -7.78 18.52
CA LEU A 132 -4.08 -6.72 19.07
C LEU A 132 -4.67 -5.80 17.99
N GLY A 133 -5.78 -5.13 18.31
CA GLY A 133 -6.42 -4.14 17.45
C GLY A 133 -6.36 -2.73 18.04
N VAL A 134 -6.11 -1.72 17.21
CA VAL A 134 -6.19 -0.29 17.53
C VAL A 134 -7.30 0.34 16.71
N TYR A 135 -8.31 0.89 17.38
CA TYR A 135 -9.55 1.36 16.78
C TYR A 135 -9.74 2.85 17.05
N GLU A 136 -10.29 3.57 16.06
CA GLU A 136 -10.75 4.95 16.19
C GLU A 136 -9.67 5.92 16.73
N ALA A 137 -8.40 5.70 16.35
CA ALA A 137 -7.33 6.62 16.67
C ALA A 137 -7.60 7.98 15.99
N PRO A 138 -7.49 9.12 16.71
CA PRO A 138 -7.79 10.43 16.13
C PRO A 138 -6.92 10.82 14.93
N ASN A 139 -5.71 10.27 14.81
CA ASN A 139 -4.80 10.50 13.70
C ASN A 139 -4.14 9.19 13.22
N ASN A 140 -3.11 8.68 13.90
CA ASN A 140 -2.42 7.45 13.47
C ASN A 140 -2.70 6.30 14.43
N ALA A 141 -3.02 5.12 13.92
CA ALA A 141 -3.32 3.99 14.79
C ALA A 141 -2.04 3.41 15.43
N ILE A 142 -1.08 2.94 14.62
CA ILE A 142 0.19 2.39 15.11
C ILE A 142 1.33 3.08 14.37
N LYS A 143 2.03 3.99 15.06
CA LYS A 143 3.13 4.78 14.51
C LYS A 143 4.46 4.36 15.10
N LEU A 144 5.45 4.12 14.24
CA LEU A 144 6.83 3.85 14.65
C LEU A 144 7.77 4.77 13.88
N ILE A 145 8.56 5.57 14.59
CA ILE A 145 9.52 6.52 13.98
C ILE A 145 10.93 6.32 14.50
N ASN A 146 11.93 6.46 13.64
CA ASN A 146 13.34 6.29 14.00
C ASN A 146 13.62 4.94 14.68
N THR A 147 13.06 3.86 14.13
CA THR A 147 13.16 2.52 14.71
C THR A 147 13.89 1.57 13.77
N ASP A 148 14.79 0.75 14.32
CA ASP A 148 15.52 -0.30 13.61
C ASP A 148 15.06 -1.67 14.11
N GLY A 149 14.42 -2.45 13.23
CA GLY A 149 13.79 -3.70 13.59
C GLY A 149 12.35 -3.50 14.06
N ILE A 150 11.39 -3.69 13.17
CA ILE A 150 9.95 -3.58 13.43
C ILE A 150 9.25 -4.84 12.95
N ILE A 151 8.50 -5.49 13.84
CA ILE A 151 7.54 -6.55 13.49
C ILE A 151 6.14 -6.07 13.88
N LEU A 152 5.25 -5.99 12.89
CA LEU A 152 3.81 -5.84 13.09
C LEU A 152 3.15 -7.13 12.59
N ASP A 153 2.69 -7.99 13.50
CA ASP A 153 2.19 -9.34 13.20
C ASP A 153 0.79 -9.55 13.81
N ASP A 154 -0.19 -9.99 13.02
CA ASP A 154 -1.58 -10.16 13.43
C ASP A 154 -2.12 -8.94 14.22
N VAL A 155 -1.94 -7.73 13.67
CA VAL A 155 -2.55 -6.51 14.22
C VAL A 155 -3.74 -6.04 13.41
N ALA A 156 -4.66 -5.30 14.03
CA ALA A 156 -5.75 -4.61 13.33
C ALA A 156 -5.69 -3.10 13.55
N THR A 157 -5.93 -2.30 12.50
CA THR A 157 -6.19 -0.87 12.63
C THR A 157 -7.49 -0.50 11.91
N VAL A 158 -8.44 0.09 12.62
CA VAL A 158 -9.82 0.21 12.12
C VAL A 158 -10.48 1.52 12.52
N TRP A 159 -11.03 2.21 11.53
CA TRP A 159 -12.14 3.18 11.71
C TRP A 159 -13.43 2.49 11.26
N GLU A 160 -14.35 2.24 12.18
CA GLU A 160 -15.56 1.41 11.99
C GLU A 160 -16.68 2.16 11.26
N GLY A 161 -16.61 3.49 11.21
CA GLY A 161 -17.62 4.39 10.69
C GLY A 161 -17.70 4.52 9.16
N ALA A 162 -18.28 5.64 8.75
CA ALA A 162 -18.26 6.07 7.35
C ALA A 162 -16.81 6.34 6.91
N LEU A 163 -16.59 6.29 5.59
CA LEU A 163 -15.31 6.68 5.01
C LEU A 163 -15.39 8.17 4.72
N ASP A 164 -14.73 8.96 5.55
CA ASP A 164 -14.67 10.42 5.41
C ASP A 164 -13.34 10.96 5.93
N GLU A 165 -13.10 12.25 5.65
CA GLU A 165 -11.84 12.94 5.96
C GLU A 165 -11.58 13.09 7.47
N GLN A 166 -12.56 12.78 8.34
CA GLN A 166 -12.39 12.78 9.80
C GLN A 166 -11.78 11.48 10.33
N ASN A 167 -11.73 10.41 9.53
CA ASN A 167 -10.97 9.22 9.88
C ASN A 167 -9.47 9.57 9.99
N GLY A 168 -8.75 8.78 10.77
CA GLY A 168 -7.32 8.99 10.97
C GLY A 168 -6.51 8.78 9.68
N ALA A 169 -5.33 9.38 9.63
CA ALA A 169 -4.44 9.36 8.49
C ALA A 169 -3.87 7.95 8.26
N TYR A 170 -3.00 7.45 9.13
CA TYR A 170 -2.27 6.20 8.86
C TYR A 170 -2.67 5.06 9.81
N GLY A 171 -2.96 3.88 9.24
CA GLY A 171 -3.20 2.66 10.02
C GLY A 171 -1.92 2.12 10.64
N LEU A 172 -1.14 1.36 9.86
CA LEU A 172 0.21 0.94 10.22
C LEU A 172 1.20 1.92 9.61
N TYR A 173 2.02 2.57 10.45
CA TYR A 173 2.85 3.71 10.05
C TYR A 173 4.31 3.62 10.54
N PRO A 174 5.14 2.69 10.03
CA PRO A 174 6.58 2.80 10.11
C PRO A 174 7.11 3.92 9.21
N VAL A 175 7.87 4.83 9.81
CA VAL A 175 8.45 5.98 9.10
C VAL A 175 9.87 6.29 9.58
N GLN A 176 10.76 6.74 8.69
CA GLN A 176 12.17 7.01 9.04
C GLN A 176 12.83 5.82 9.76
N SER A 177 12.57 4.61 9.28
CA SER A 177 12.84 3.36 9.98
C SER A 177 13.52 2.34 9.05
N ARG A 178 14.08 1.27 9.61
CA ARG A 178 14.73 0.21 8.82
C ARG A 178 14.45 -1.17 9.37
N ASN A 179 14.58 -2.18 8.51
CA ASN A 179 14.31 -3.60 8.84
C ASN A 179 12.88 -3.79 9.35
N ILE A 180 11.93 -3.78 8.42
CA ILE A 180 10.50 -3.74 8.71
C ILE A 180 9.83 -4.99 8.16
N LEU A 181 9.08 -5.68 9.02
CA LEU A 181 8.16 -6.75 8.67
C LEU A 181 6.75 -6.35 9.11
N ILE A 182 5.83 -6.30 8.15
CA ILE A 182 4.40 -6.14 8.39
C ILE A 182 3.68 -7.34 7.81
N GLU A 183 3.06 -8.15 8.67
CA GLU A 183 2.40 -9.37 8.25
C GLU A 183 1.09 -9.71 8.95
N ASP A 184 0.28 -10.52 8.26
CA ASP A 184 -0.95 -11.12 8.77
C ASP A 184 -1.97 -10.11 9.37
N SER A 185 -1.85 -8.84 8.98
CA SER A 185 -2.55 -7.72 9.61
C SER A 185 -3.77 -7.25 8.80
N TYR A 186 -4.69 -6.57 9.48
CA TYR A 186 -5.92 -6.03 8.89
C TYR A 186 -6.00 -4.52 9.06
N VAL A 187 -6.23 -3.78 7.99
CA VAL A 187 -6.33 -2.32 8.03
C VAL A 187 -7.56 -1.83 7.29
N ARG A 188 -8.35 -0.95 7.92
CA ARG A 188 -9.58 -0.42 7.34
C ARG A 188 -9.85 1.03 7.72
N GLY A 189 -10.28 1.80 6.72
CA GLY A 189 -10.94 3.09 6.93
C GLY A 189 -10.00 4.28 7.04
N SER A 190 -8.70 4.09 6.80
CA SER A 190 -7.73 5.19 6.85
C SER A 190 -8.01 6.23 5.75
N ALA A 191 -8.00 7.50 6.14
CA ALA A 191 -8.13 8.66 5.25
C ALA A 191 -6.83 8.99 4.49
N ASP A 192 -5.76 8.23 4.72
CA ASP A 192 -4.51 8.35 3.99
C ASP A 192 -4.07 6.98 3.47
N ALA A 193 -3.29 6.21 4.25
CA ALA A 193 -2.92 4.85 3.91
C ALA A 193 -3.21 3.84 5.04
N GLY A 194 -3.81 2.71 4.67
CA GLY A 194 -4.05 1.60 5.59
C GLY A 194 -2.74 1.01 6.11
N VAL A 195 -1.86 0.59 5.18
CA VAL A 195 -0.46 0.28 5.47
C VAL A 195 0.40 1.34 4.79
N TYR A 196 1.11 2.14 5.57
CA TYR A 196 2.10 3.09 5.08
C TYR A 196 3.49 2.68 5.55
N VAL A 197 4.45 2.58 4.63
CA VAL A 197 5.87 2.50 4.97
C VAL A 197 6.61 3.59 4.22
N GLY A 198 7.19 4.54 4.96
CA GLY A 198 7.81 5.72 4.35
C GLY A 198 9.18 6.08 4.87
N GLN A 199 10.00 6.67 4.00
CA GLN A 199 11.36 7.10 4.36
C GLN A 199 12.15 5.96 5.02
N ALA A 200 12.03 4.76 4.46
CA ALA A 200 12.47 3.54 5.12
C ALA A 200 13.32 2.65 4.21
N GLU A 201 13.99 1.67 4.81
CA GLU A 201 14.79 0.69 4.06
C GLU A 201 14.60 -0.74 4.58
N ASN A 202 14.75 -1.72 3.69
CA ASN A 202 14.71 -3.15 4.00
C ASN A 202 13.34 -3.57 4.56
N ILE A 203 12.36 -3.68 3.66
CA ILE A 203 10.93 -3.73 3.97
C ILE A 203 10.31 -5.00 3.40
N VAL A 204 9.52 -5.67 4.22
CA VAL A 204 8.70 -6.82 3.85
C VAL A 204 7.26 -6.55 4.30
N VAL A 205 6.33 -6.48 3.35
CA VAL A 205 4.89 -6.32 3.60
C VAL A 205 4.17 -7.50 2.98
N ARG A 206 3.67 -8.44 3.79
CA ARG A 206 3.06 -9.67 3.29
C ARG A 206 1.81 -10.13 4.03
N ARG A 207 0.89 -10.83 3.36
CA ARG A 207 -0.32 -11.41 3.97
C ARG A 207 -1.23 -10.44 4.70
N ASN A 208 -1.18 -9.16 4.33
CA ASN A 208 -2.05 -8.15 4.92
C ASN A 208 -3.36 -8.04 4.12
N VAL A 209 -4.41 -7.62 4.82
CA VAL A 209 -5.72 -7.30 4.22
C VAL A 209 -5.98 -5.81 4.43
N ALA A 210 -5.84 -5.04 3.35
CA ALA A 210 -6.07 -3.60 3.33
C ALA A 210 -7.36 -3.29 2.58
N VAL A 211 -8.37 -2.81 3.30
CA VAL A 211 -9.70 -2.57 2.73
C VAL A 211 -10.27 -1.21 3.06
N GLU A 212 -10.95 -0.59 2.09
CA GLU A 212 -11.72 0.64 2.31
C GLU A 212 -10.88 1.81 2.89
N ASN A 213 -9.62 1.92 2.48
CA ASN A 213 -8.73 3.06 2.77
C ASN A 213 -8.63 3.97 1.54
N VAL A 214 -8.01 5.16 1.66
CA VAL A 214 -7.63 5.91 0.46
C VAL A 214 -6.55 5.13 -0.30
N ALA A 215 -5.38 4.95 0.27
CA ALA A 215 -4.39 3.99 -0.19
C ALA A 215 -4.49 2.70 0.61
N GLY A 216 -4.62 1.55 -0.06
CA GLY A 216 -4.57 0.26 0.62
C GLY A 216 -3.20 0.04 1.27
N ILE A 217 -2.17 0.02 0.43
CA ILE A 217 -0.77 -0.09 0.81
C ILE A 217 0.03 1.00 0.10
N GLU A 218 0.86 1.72 0.82
CA GLU A 218 1.75 2.74 0.27
C GLU A 218 3.20 2.51 0.72
N ILE A 219 4.10 2.47 -0.26
CA ILE A 219 5.55 2.49 -0.08
C ILE A 219 6.05 3.84 -0.59
N GLU A 220 6.42 4.72 0.32
CA GLU A 220 6.81 6.10 0.00
C GLU A 220 8.30 6.34 0.28
N ASN A 221 9.05 6.93 -0.66
CA ASN A 221 10.44 7.37 -0.44
C ASN A 221 11.33 6.27 0.20
N SER A 222 11.17 5.02 -0.21
CA SER A 222 11.74 3.87 0.50
C SER A 222 12.53 2.93 -0.40
N VAL A 223 13.56 2.30 0.16
CA VAL A 223 14.55 1.50 -0.57
C VAL A 223 14.47 0.03 -0.16
N ASN A 224 14.53 -0.88 -1.14
CA ASN A 224 14.45 -2.33 -0.91
C ASN A 224 13.14 -2.73 -0.22
N ALA A 225 12.07 -2.84 -0.99
CA ALA A 225 10.77 -3.26 -0.47
C ALA A 225 10.18 -4.42 -1.28
N ASP A 226 9.76 -5.47 -0.58
CA ASP A 226 8.95 -6.56 -1.12
C ASP A 226 7.52 -6.45 -0.58
N VAL A 227 6.56 -6.28 -1.48
CA VAL A 227 5.12 -6.19 -1.18
C VAL A 227 4.41 -7.36 -1.85
N TYR A 228 4.04 -8.39 -1.09
CA TYR A 228 3.52 -9.62 -1.68
C TYR A 228 2.50 -10.41 -0.87
N ASP A 229 1.68 -11.21 -1.55
CA ASP A 229 0.65 -12.04 -0.91
C ASP A 229 -0.35 -11.20 -0.07
N ASN A 230 -0.53 -9.92 -0.42
CA ASN A 230 -1.50 -9.05 0.24
C ASN A 230 -2.82 -9.02 -0.53
N VAL A 231 -3.89 -8.65 0.16
CA VAL A 231 -5.19 -8.31 -0.42
C VAL A 231 -5.44 -6.81 -0.25
N ALA A 232 -5.49 -6.08 -1.35
CA ALA A 232 -5.87 -4.67 -1.40
C ALA A 232 -7.21 -4.53 -2.13
N ARG A 233 -8.31 -4.36 -1.38
CA ARG A 233 -9.67 -4.35 -1.94
C ARG A 233 -10.52 -3.17 -1.49
N GLY A 234 -11.28 -2.57 -2.41
CA GLY A 234 -12.26 -1.55 -2.03
C GLY A 234 -11.66 -0.25 -1.52
N ASN A 235 -10.36 -0.02 -1.74
CA ASN A 235 -9.70 1.24 -1.45
C ASN A 235 -9.99 2.28 -2.55
N THR A 236 -9.48 3.51 -2.42
CA THR A 236 -9.48 4.48 -3.54
C THR A 236 -8.42 4.08 -4.58
N GLY A 237 -7.20 3.82 -4.08
CA GLY A 237 -6.09 3.20 -4.80
C GLY A 237 -5.63 1.94 -4.07
N GLY A 238 -5.29 0.89 -4.81
CA GLY A 238 -4.88 -0.40 -4.22
C GLY A 238 -3.49 -0.36 -3.58
N ILE A 239 -2.46 -0.34 -4.41
CA ILE A 239 -1.05 -0.29 -3.99
C ILE A 239 -0.37 0.92 -4.64
N LEU A 240 0.26 1.76 -3.83
CA LEU A 240 0.96 2.97 -4.25
C LEU A 240 2.46 2.81 -3.98
N VAL A 241 3.28 3.06 -5.00
CA VAL A 241 4.75 3.09 -4.91
C VAL A 241 5.18 4.50 -5.30
N PHE A 242 5.40 5.34 -4.29
CA PHE A 242 5.54 6.79 -4.45
C PHE A 242 6.95 7.23 -4.07
N ASP A 243 7.49 8.19 -4.81
CA ASP A 243 8.71 8.92 -4.44
C ASP A 243 8.44 10.42 -4.56
N LEU A 244 8.31 11.08 -3.42
CA LEU A 244 7.87 12.48 -3.31
C LEU A 244 9.03 13.41 -2.92
N PRO A 245 8.99 14.70 -3.30
CA PRO A 245 10.07 15.66 -3.05
C PRO A 245 10.15 16.14 -1.59
N ILE A 246 10.47 15.24 -0.65
CA ILE A 246 10.48 15.53 0.79
C ILE A 246 11.77 16.22 1.29
N GLY A 247 12.89 16.08 0.57
CA GLY A 247 14.17 16.72 0.91
C GLY A 247 14.82 16.21 2.21
N GLN A 248 14.71 14.91 2.50
CA GLN A 248 15.21 14.31 3.76
C GLN A 248 16.22 13.18 3.56
N GLY A 249 16.81 13.03 2.36
CA GLY A 249 17.81 11.99 2.08
C GLY A 249 17.26 10.56 1.94
N TYR A 250 15.94 10.39 1.84
CA TYR A 250 15.29 9.11 1.57
C TYR A 250 14.58 9.18 0.22
N TYR A 251 15.02 8.38 -0.75
CA TYR A 251 14.52 8.35 -2.12
C TYR A 251 14.31 6.92 -2.56
N GLY A 252 13.16 6.65 -3.16
CA GLY A 252 12.70 5.30 -3.44
C GLY A 252 13.54 4.57 -4.49
N SER A 253 13.76 3.26 -4.29
CA SER A 253 14.33 2.37 -5.31
C SER A 253 14.22 0.90 -4.89
N ASN A 254 14.30 0.00 -5.88
CA ASN A 254 14.28 -1.45 -5.67
C ASN A 254 13.00 -1.91 -4.94
N VAL A 255 11.84 -1.64 -5.53
CA VAL A 255 10.52 -2.03 -5.00
C VAL A 255 9.93 -3.13 -5.87
N ARG A 256 9.55 -4.26 -5.26
CA ARG A 256 8.93 -5.40 -5.92
C ARG A 256 7.51 -5.60 -5.39
N VAL A 257 6.53 -5.56 -6.28
CA VAL A 257 5.10 -5.74 -5.97
C VAL A 257 4.63 -7.00 -6.68
N PHE A 258 4.35 -8.09 -5.93
CA PHE A 258 4.07 -9.38 -6.54
C PHE A 258 3.12 -10.30 -5.78
N ASP A 259 2.45 -11.22 -6.48
CA ASP A 259 1.52 -12.17 -5.86
C ASP A 259 0.42 -11.52 -5.00
N ASN A 260 0.08 -10.24 -5.26
CA ASN A 260 -1.01 -9.57 -4.56
C ASN A 260 -2.34 -9.77 -5.29
N LEU A 261 -3.42 -9.78 -4.51
CA LEU A 261 -4.78 -9.61 -5.01
C LEU A 261 -5.19 -8.15 -4.85
N VAL A 262 -5.26 -7.43 -5.97
CA VAL A 262 -5.65 -6.01 -6.02
C VAL A 262 -6.98 -5.94 -6.76
N GLU A 263 -8.07 -5.68 -6.05
CA GLU A 263 -9.40 -5.77 -6.68
C GLU A 263 -10.41 -4.73 -6.22
N ASP A 264 -11.26 -4.28 -7.13
CA ASP A 264 -12.42 -3.42 -6.83
C ASP A 264 -12.09 -2.16 -6.01
N ASN A 265 -10.87 -1.61 -6.15
CA ASN A 265 -10.43 -0.38 -5.49
C ASN A 265 -11.11 0.85 -6.11
N ASN A 266 -12.41 1.01 -5.85
CA ASN A 266 -13.32 1.99 -6.48
C ASN A 266 -13.93 2.99 -5.49
N THR A 267 -13.50 2.98 -4.23
CA THR A 267 -14.03 3.89 -3.21
C THR A 267 -13.71 5.33 -3.55
N ASP A 268 -14.65 6.24 -3.28
CA ASP A 268 -14.44 7.69 -3.45
C ASP A 268 -13.24 8.14 -2.64
N ASN A 269 -12.39 9.02 -3.19
CA ASN A 269 -11.27 9.56 -2.43
C ASN A 269 -11.80 10.45 -1.29
N PHE A 270 -11.45 10.09 -0.06
CA PHE A 270 -11.87 10.78 1.17
C PHE A 270 -10.68 11.33 1.97
N ALA A 271 -9.50 11.45 1.34
CA ALA A 271 -8.35 12.06 1.98
C ALA A 271 -8.57 13.54 2.24
N ASN A 272 -7.92 14.03 3.29
CA ASN A 272 -7.83 15.45 3.56
C ASN A 272 -7.21 16.19 2.36
N THR A 273 -7.87 17.26 1.93
CA THR A 273 -7.35 18.09 0.84
C THR A 273 -6.04 18.78 1.25
N SER A 274 -5.08 18.84 0.33
CA SER A 274 -3.78 19.47 0.53
C SER A 274 -3.44 20.37 -0.67
N ASP A 275 -2.58 21.37 -0.46
CA ASP A 275 -1.97 22.16 -1.54
C ASP A 275 -0.71 21.46 -2.11
N PHE A 276 -0.26 20.36 -1.50
CA PHE A 276 0.84 19.56 -2.02
C PHE A 276 0.44 18.97 -3.37
N ALA A 277 1.27 19.13 -4.39
CA ALA A 277 0.87 18.81 -5.76
C ALA A 277 0.58 17.31 -5.97
N ALA A 278 1.25 16.44 -5.19
CA ALA A 278 1.09 14.99 -5.24
C ALA A 278 0.65 14.37 -3.90
N GLY A 279 0.50 13.05 -3.85
CA GLY A 279 0.09 12.29 -2.66
C GLY A 279 -1.28 11.64 -2.81
N VAL A 280 -1.79 11.04 -1.73
CA VAL A 280 -3.01 10.21 -1.81
C VAL A 280 -4.27 10.99 -2.18
N HIS A 281 -4.34 12.29 -1.85
CA HIS A 281 -5.54 13.11 -2.05
C HIS A 281 -5.88 13.40 -3.52
N ILE A 282 -4.92 13.22 -4.43
CA ILE A 282 -5.12 13.32 -5.88
C ILE A 282 -5.32 11.96 -6.56
N VAL A 283 -5.20 10.85 -5.82
CA VAL A 283 -5.32 9.50 -6.37
C VAL A 283 -6.70 9.35 -7.02
N PRO A 284 -6.75 9.03 -8.33
CA PRO A 284 -8.01 8.76 -9.02
C PRO A 284 -8.68 7.52 -8.41
N PRO A 285 -9.91 7.63 -7.89
CA PRO A 285 -10.68 6.47 -7.48
C PRO A 285 -10.79 5.45 -8.60
N GLY A 286 -10.74 4.16 -8.30
CA GLY A 286 -10.78 3.15 -9.33
C GLY A 286 -9.39 2.82 -9.88
N THR A 287 -8.32 2.94 -9.10
CA THR A 287 -6.96 2.64 -9.56
C THR A 287 -6.37 1.45 -8.81
N GLY A 288 -5.86 0.47 -9.55
CA GLY A 288 -5.24 -0.73 -8.96
C GLY A 288 -3.87 -0.43 -8.34
N ILE A 289 -2.87 -0.22 -9.18
CA ILE A 289 -1.48 0.06 -8.78
C ILE A 289 -1.02 1.38 -9.38
N ILE A 290 -0.33 2.22 -8.59
CA ILE A 290 0.29 3.46 -9.08
C ILE A 290 1.77 3.45 -8.74
N VAL A 291 2.60 3.70 -9.75
CA VAL A 291 4.02 4.03 -9.60
C VAL A 291 4.19 5.51 -9.91
N LEU A 292 4.55 6.30 -8.90
CA LEU A 292 4.78 7.74 -9.02
C LEU A 292 6.24 8.05 -8.73
N SER A 293 6.98 8.45 -9.77
CA SER A 293 8.38 8.89 -9.73
C SER A 293 9.42 7.85 -9.28
N THR A 294 9.02 6.82 -8.52
CA THR A 294 9.93 5.81 -7.99
C THR A 294 10.65 5.06 -9.12
N PRO A 295 12.00 5.08 -9.16
CA PRO A 295 12.76 4.23 -10.05
C PRO A 295 12.88 2.79 -9.53
N ASP A 296 13.29 1.88 -10.39
CA ASP A 296 13.58 0.48 -10.06
C ASP A 296 12.38 -0.19 -9.38
N VAL A 297 11.27 -0.30 -10.13
CA VAL A 297 10.03 -0.94 -9.67
C VAL A 297 9.66 -2.12 -10.56
N GLU A 298 9.39 -3.25 -9.94
CA GLU A 298 8.98 -4.48 -10.61
C GLU A 298 7.60 -4.92 -10.11
N VAL A 299 6.62 -4.96 -11.01
CA VAL A 299 5.23 -5.34 -10.73
C VAL A 299 4.91 -6.63 -11.47
N TYR A 300 4.81 -7.74 -10.75
CA TYR A 300 4.68 -9.05 -11.40
C TYR A 300 3.82 -10.08 -10.68
N ASN A 301 3.24 -11.00 -11.44
CA ASN A 301 2.44 -12.10 -10.89
C ASN A 301 1.29 -11.66 -9.95
N ASN A 302 0.80 -10.43 -10.09
CA ASN A 302 -0.36 -9.95 -9.34
C ASN A 302 -1.66 -10.32 -10.07
N THR A 303 -2.74 -10.48 -9.31
CA THR A 303 -4.09 -10.46 -9.85
C THR A 303 -4.70 -9.07 -9.64
N VAL A 304 -4.91 -8.33 -10.73
CA VAL A 304 -5.41 -6.94 -10.71
C VAL A 304 -6.73 -6.85 -11.47
N LYS A 305 -7.85 -6.51 -10.81
CA LYS A 305 -9.16 -6.58 -11.48
C LYS A 305 -10.24 -5.65 -10.92
N GLY A 306 -11.21 -5.29 -11.77
CA GLY A 306 -12.44 -4.63 -11.33
C GLY A 306 -12.28 -3.15 -11.00
N HIS A 307 -11.31 -2.46 -11.62
CA HIS A 307 -10.98 -1.07 -11.31
C HIS A 307 -11.71 -0.08 -12.24
N ASP A 308 -12.45 0.86 -11.67
CA ASP A 308 -13.29 1.80 -12.42
C ASP A 308 -12.49 2.70 -13.38
N THR A 309 -11.23 3.00 -13.07
CA THR A 309 -10.37 3.95 -13.81
C THR A 309 -9.20 3.27 -14.52
N LEU A 310 -8.24 2.69 -13.80
CA LEU A 310 -6.99 2.13 -14.33
C LEU A 310 -6.58 0.88 -13.54
N SER A 311 -5.99 -0.12 -14.22
CA SER A 311 -5.36 -1.24 -13.49
C SER A 311 -3.98 -0.86 -12.98
N VAL A 312 -3.16 -0.25 -13.85
CA VAL A 312 -1.81 0.21 -13.50
C VAL A 312 -1.57 1.60 -14.10
N ALA A 313 -1.08 2.53 -13.28
CA ALA A 313 -0.61 3.83 -13.70
C ALA A 313 0.89 3.97 -13.40
N ILE A 314 1.66 4.44 -14.38
CA ILE A 314 3.08 4.78 -14.23
C ILE A 314 3.19 6.26 -14.58
N THR A 315 3.68 7.08 -13.64
CA THR A 315 3.62 8.53 -13.81
C THR A 315 4.80 9.22 -13.14
N SER A 316 5.20 10.32 -13.76
CA SER A 316 6.14 11.31 -13.24
C SER A 316 5.44 12.35 -12.40
N TYR A 317 6.18 12.97 -11.49
CA TYR A 317 5.70 14.10 -10.69
C TYR A 317 5.23 15.29 -11.54
N LEU A 318 5.75 15.43 -12.76
CA LEU A 318 5.38 16.50 -13.71
C LEU A 318 3.91 16.45 -14.12
N LEU A 319 3.26 15.29 -14.02
CA LEU A 319 1.82 15.19 -14.26
C LEU A 319 1.01 15.84 -13.14
N ALA A 320 1.51 15.73 -11.91
CA ALA A 320 0.89 16.28 -10.71
C ALA A 320 1.21 17.79 -10.53
N ASP A 321 2.42 18.21 -10.88
CA ASP A 321 2.87 19.60 -10.85
C ASP A 321 3.38 20.09 -12.22
N ASP A 322 2.52 20.83 -12.93
CA ASP A 322 2.85 21.41 -14.24
C ASP A 322 3.77 22.65 -14.14
N GLN A 323 4.03 23.17 -12.94
CA GLN A 323 4.95 24.28 -12.68
C GLN A 323 6.36 23.82 -12.34
N MET A 324 6.61 22.51 -12.20
CA MET A 324 7.91 21.98 -11.82
C MET A 324 9.06 22.48 -12.72
N LEU A 325 8.82 22.64 -14.01
CA LEU A 325 9.82 23.11 -14.98
C LEU A 325 9.88 24.64 -15.13
N SER A 326 9.13 25.40 -14.33
CA SER A 326 9.17 26.86 -14.28
C SER A 326 10.37 27.38 -13.48
N ALA A 327 10.71 28.66 -13.59
CA ALA A 327 11.81 29.24 -12.80
C ALA A 327 11.62 29.07 -11.27
N ASP A 328 10.37 29.14 -10.80
CA ASP A 328 10.04 28.92 -9.40
C ASP A 328 10.14 27.43 -9.05
N GLY A 329 9.67 26.54 -9.92
CA GLY A 329 9.82 25.09 -9.76
C GLY A 329 11.29 24.63 -9.68
N TYR A 330 12.18 25.21 -10.49
CA TYR A 330 13.63 24.95 -10.36
C TYR A 330 14.19 25.39 -9.00
N ALA A 331 13.72 26.52 -8.47
CA ALA A 331 14.17 27.02 -7.18
C ALA A 331 13.66 26.15 -6.01
N GLU A 332 12.44 25.61 -6.15
CA GLU A 332 11.80 24.75 -5.17
C GLU A 332 12.38 23.32 -5.18
N TYR A 333 12.40 22.68 -6.35
CA TYR A 333 12.74 21.26 -6.49
C TYR A 333 14.23 21.00 -6.72
N GLY A 334 14.98 21.98 -7.25
CA GLY A 334 16.41 21.84 -7.51
C GLY A 334 17.21 21.30 -6.31
N PRO A 335 17.05 21.87 -5.09
CA PRO A 335 17.73 21.38 -3.90
C PRO A 335 17.39 19.92 -3.55
N VAL A 336 16.15 19.49 -3.79
CA VAL A 336 15.68 18.13 -3.47
C VAL A 336 16.19 17.12 -4.51
N VAL A 337 16.23 17.51 -5.78
CA VAL A 337 16.86 16.72 -6.84
C VAL A 337 18.37 16.59 -6.61
N ASP A 338 19.03 17.68 -6.22
CA ASP A 338 20.47 17.68 -5.89
C ASP A 338 20.80 16.76 -4.69
N ASP A 339 19.84 16.55 -3.78
CA ASP A 339 19.96 15.64 -2.64
C ASP A 339 19.70 14.17 -3.03
N GLY A 340 19.04 13.91 -4.17
CA GLY A 340 18.93 12.57 -4.75
C GLY A 340 17.57 12.21 -5.35
N TRP A 341 16.52 13.01 -5.11
CA TRP A 341 15.18 12.73 -5.63
C TRP A 341 15.16 12.73 -7.16
N GLN A 342 14.37 11.83 -7.75
CA GLN A 342 14.11 11.82 -9.19
C GLN A 342 12.60 11.95 -9.44
N PRO A 343 12.14 12.96 -10.19
CA PRO A 343 10.71 13.17 -10.45
C PRO A 343 10.14 12.29 -11.56
N VAL A 344 10.97 11.46 -12.19
CA VAL A 344 10.60 10.65 -13.35
C VAL A 344 10.87 9.17 -13.02
N PRO A 345 9.87 8.28 -13.15
CA PRO A 345 10.10 6.86 -12.94
C PRO A 345 11.03 6.33 -14.03
N ARG A 346 11.95 5.44 -13.65
CA ARG A 346 12.94 4.80 -14.52
C ARG A 346 13.07 3.32 -14.15
N ASN A 347 13.41 2.48 -15.12
CA ASN A 347 13.59 1.04 -14.91
C ASN A 347 12.35 0.39 -14.29
N ILE A 348 11.22 0.50 -14.98
CA ILE A 348 9.96 -0.05 -14.51
C ILE A 348 9.63 -1.30 -15.32
N SER A 349 9.34 -2.40 -14.65
CA SER A 349 9.02 -3.67 -15.28
C SER A 349 7.66 -4.17 -14.81
N LEU A 350 6.69 -4.27 -15.73
CA LEU A 350 5.35 -4.80 -15.48
C LEU A 350 5.20 -6.13 -16.22
N HIS A 351 5.17 -7.27 -15.54
CA HIS A 351 5.10 -8.56 -16.24
C HIS A 351 4.39 -9.70 -15.53
N ASP A 352 3.91 -10.67 -16.31
CA ASP A 352 3.29 -11.90 -15.80
C ASP A 352 2.07 -11.65 -14.88
N ASN A 353 1.43 -10.49 -14.97
CA ASN A 353 0.24 -10.18 -14.18
C ASN A 353 -1.02 -10.72 -14.86
N THR A 354 -2.02 -11.09 -14.05
CA THR A 354 -3.38 -11.37 -14.52
C THR A 354 -4.23 -10.13 -14.32
N ILE A 355 -4.45 -9.38 -15.40
CA ILE A 355 -5.17 -8.10 -15.35
C ILE A 355 -6.49 -8.19 -16.12
N SER A 356 -7.58 -7.65 -15.55
CA SER A 356 -8.91 -7.67 -16.19
C SER A 356 -9.84 -6.57 -15.70
N ASP A 357 -10.92 -6.32 -16.46
CA ASP A 357 -12.07 -5.52 -16.02
C ASP A 357 -11.70 -4.13 -15.45
N SER A 358 -11.07 -3.27 -16.27
CA SER A 358 -10.79 -1.89 -15.88
C SER A 358 -11.34 -0.83 -16.82
N GLY A 359 -11.55 0.39 -16.31
CA GLY A 359 -11.96 1.55 -17.10
C GLY A 359 -13.46 1.65 -17.35
N ALA A 360 -14.28 0.97 -16.55
CA ALA A 360 -15.74 0.96 -16.70
C ALA A 360 -16.41 2.29 -16.31
N ASN A 361 -15.80 3.05 -15.40
CA ASN A 361 -16.34 4.30 -14.85
C ASN A 361 -15.21 5.24 -14.42
N PRO A 362 -14.34 5.68 -15.34
CA PRO A 362 -13.12 6.39 -15.00
C PRO A 362 -13.42 7.78 -14.39
N ARG A 363 -12.70 8.10 -13.31
CA ARG A 363 -12.94 9.30 -12.49
C ARG A 363 -11.68 9.75 -11.76
N GLY A 364 -11.55 11.05 -11.55
CA GLY A 364 -10.41 11.67 -10.88
C GLY A 364 -10.19 13.08 -11.38
N ASN A 365 -10.06 14.05 -10.48
CA ASN A 365 -9.96 15.47 -10.85
C ASN A 365 -8.66 15.78 -11.61
N LEU A 366 -7.53 15.24 -11.14
CA LEU A 366 -6.22 15.43 -11.76
C LEU A 366 -6.21 14.98 -13.23
N ILE A 367 -6.87 13.87 -13.53
CA ILE A 367 -6.83 13.22 -14.85
C ILE A 367 -8.10 13.45 -15.67
N ALA A 368 -8.95 14.43 -15.32
CA ALA A 368 -10.24 14.65 -15.96
C ALA A 368 -10.13 14.90 -17.48
N ASP A 369 -9.13 15.67 -17.91
CA ASP A 369 -8.87 15.94 -19.32
C ASP A 369 -8.32 14.71 -20.06
N ILE A 370 -7.52 13.89 -19.37
CA ILE A 370 -7.01 12.61 -19.91
C ILE A 370 -8.19 11.65 -20.12
N ILE A 371 -9.08 11.51 -19.13
CA ILE A 371 -10.29 10.69 -19.23
C ILE A 371 -11.14 11.16 -20.41
N THR A 372 -11.38 12.46 -20.52
CA THR A 372 -12.16 13.05 -21.62
C THR A 372 -11.52 12.74 -22.97
N GLY A 373 -10.20 12.92 -23.08
CA GLY A 373 -9.44 12.67 -24.30
C GLY A 373 -9.49 11.21 -24.75
N TYR A 374 -9.15 10.27 -23.87
CA TYR A 374 -9.18 8.84 -24.20
C TYR A 374 -10.61 8.36 -24.50
N THR A 375 -11.61 8.83 -23.76
CA THR A 375 -13.02 8.50 -24.04
C THR A 375 -13.45 8.99 -25.42
N ALA A 376 -13.06 10.22 -25.79
CA ALA A 376 -13.44 10.80 -27.08
C ALA A 376 -12.73 10.15 -28.28
N LEU A 377 -11.46 9.75 -28.11
CA LEU A 377 -10.63 9.24 -29.21
C LEU A 377 -10.66 7.72 -29.33
N HIS A 378 -10.76 7.01 -28.21
CA HIS A 378 -10.56 5.56 -28.12
C HIS A 378 -11.75 4.83 -27.47
N GLY A 379 -12.74 5.56 -26.96
CA GLY A 379 -13.98 5.02 -26.39
C GLY A 379 -13.89 4.64 -24.91
N GLY A 380 -12.73 4.79 -24.28
CA GLY A 380 -12.51 4.53 -22.85
C GLY A 380 -11.04 4.68 -22.46
N MET A 381 -10.76 4.59 -21.15
CA MET A 381 -9.39 4.58 -20.63
C MET A 381 -8.68 3.27 -20.97
N PRO A 382 -7.35 3.30 -21.20
CA PRO A 382 -6.56 2.08 -21.32
C PRO A 382 -6.49 1.32 -19.99
N THR A 383 -6.11 0.05 -20.04
CA THR A 383 -5.90 -0.78 -18.84
C THR A 383 -4.63 -0.36 -18.08
N VAL A 384 -3.55 -0.13 -18.83
CA VAL A 384 -2.27 0.36 -18.33
C VAL A 384 -1.99 1.73 -18.95
N LEU A 385 -1.64 2.72 -18.12
CA LEU A 385 -1.33 4.07 -18.57
C LEU A 385 0.08 4.48 -18.12
N TYR A 386 0.91 4.92 -19.07
CA TYR A 386 2.13 5.66 -18.80
C TYR A 386 1.95 7.13 -19.20
N ASP A 387 2.35 8.10 -18.38
CA ASP A 387 2.20 9.51 -18.79
C ASP A 387 3.17 9.90 -19.93
N GLY A 388 4.42 9.44 -19.91
CA GLY A 388 5.47 9.79 -20.87
C GLY A 388 6.03 11.21 -20.81
N ILE A 389 5.52 12.11 -19.95
CA ILE A 389 5.95 13.53 -19.97
C ILE A 389 7.37 13.70 -19.44
N GLY A 390 7.70 13.01 -18.34
CA GLY A 390 9.02 13.05 -17.75
C GLY A 390 10.10 12.50 -18.69
N GLU A 391 9.83 11.36 -19.34
CA GLU A 391 10.76 10.78 -20.32
C GLU A 391 10.93 11.66 -21.56
N LEU A 392 9.83 12.20 -22.12
CA LEU A 392 9.91 13.13 -23.25
C LEU A 392 10.83 14.32 -22.95
N MET A 393 10.64 14.92 -21.78
CA MET A 393 11.41 16.09 -21.37
C MET A 393 12.88 15.72 -21.09
N ALA A 394 13.14 14.61 -20.39
CA ALA A 394 14.51 14.12 -20.19
C ALA A 394 15.22 13.80 -21.51
N ASN A 395 14.55 13.12 -22.45
CA ASN A 395 15.09 12.76 -23.76
C ASN A 395 15.43 13.97 -24.63
N SER A 396 14.68 15.06 -24.49
CA SER A 396 14.98 16.31 -25.19
C SER A 396 16.30 16.96 -24.72
N GLY A 397 16.83 16.54 -23.56
CA GLY A 397 17.94 17.20 -22.88
C GLY A 397 17.57 18.54 -22.24
N SER A 398 16.31 18.96 -22.37
CA SER A 398 15.76 20.09 -21.64
C SER A 398 15.62 19.71 -20.17
N ALA A 399 15.90 20.64 -19.27
CA ALA A 399 15.76 20.40 -17.83
C ALA A 399 16.58 19.23 -17.25
N ALA A 400 17.73 18.92 -17.84
CA ALA A 400 18.62 17.85 -17.34
C ALA A 400 19.04 18.04 -15.85
N ALA A 401 19.01 19.27 -15.33
CA ALA A 401 19.28 19.54 -13.92
C ALA A 401 18.18 19.03 -12.98
N LEU A 402 16.92 18.92 -13.43
CA LEU A 402 15.81 18.38 -12.65
C LEU A 402 15.46 16.93 -13.01
N LEU A 403 15.59 16.56 -14.29
CA LEU A 403 15.07 15.28 -14.81
C LEU A 403 16.15 14.22 -15.07
N GLY A 404 17.42 14.59 -14.88
CA GLY A 404 18.56 13.74 -15.20
C GLY A 404 18.86 13.63 -16.69
N ALA A 405 19.64 12.61 -17.05
CA ALA A 405 20.06 12.37 -18.44
C ALA A 405 18.91 11.79 -19.30
N PRO A 406 18.99 11.89 -20.65
CA PRO A 406 18.13 11.13 -21.54
C PRO A 406 18.08 9.64 -21.17
N PHE A 407 16.94 8.99 -21.40
CA PHE A 407 16.72 7.58 -21.06
C PHE A 407 17.68 6.68 -21.85
N GLY A 408 18.35 5.79 -21.12
CA GLY A 408 19.08 4.65 -21.67
C GLY A 408 18.23 3.37 -21.66
N GLU A 409 18.81 2.27 -22.17
CA GLU A 409 18.15 0.95 -22.16
C GLU A 409 17.75 0.50 -20.75
N GLY A 410 18.57 0.83 -19.73
CA GLY A 410 18.30 0.51 -18.34
C GLY A 410 17.25 1.38 -17.66
N ASP A 411 16.79 2.48 -18.29
CA ASP A 411 15.78 3.37 -17.71
C ASP A 411 14.36 3.06 -18.22
N ALA A 412 14.23 2.12 -19.16
CA ALA A 412 13.00 1.91 -19.90
C ALA A 412 11.81 1.52 -19.01
N ILE A 413 10.62 1.93 -19.47
CA ILE A 413 9.33 1.52 -18.92
C ILE A 413 8.82 0.35 -19.77
N CYS A 414 8.88 -0.84 -19.21
CA CYS A 414 8.66 -2.09 -19.93
C CYS A 414 7.45 -2.84 -19.40
N ALA A 415 6.63 -3.36 -20.31
CA ALA A 415 5.55 -4.28 -20.01
C ALA A 415 5.62 -5.52 -20.90
N SER A 416 5.42 -6.71 -20.34
CA SER A 416 5.41 -7.96 -21.09
C SER A 416 4.58 -9.04 -20.40
N ALA A 417 4.05 -10.02 -21.15
CA ALA A 417 3.37 -11.19 -20.57
C ALA A 417 2.18 -10.91 -19.62
N ASN A 418 1.51 -9.75 -19.71
CA ASN A 418 0.33 -9.40 -18.90
C ASN A 418 -1.01 -9.81 -19.52
N GLY A 419 -0.99 -10.58 -20.61
CA GLY A 419 -2.16 -10.94 -21.41
C GLY A 419 -2.54 -9.88 -22.47
N ASP A 420 -3.72 -10.05 -23.06
CA ASP A 420 -4.24 -9.15 -24.10
C ASP A 420 -4.87 -7.90 -23.46
N LEU A 421 -4.03 -6.92 -23.09
CA LEU A 421 -4.45 -5.68 -22.43
C LEU A 421 -4.35 -4.48 -23.35
N SER A 422 -5.14 -3.44 -23.04
CA SER A 422 -4.99 -2.14 -23.68
C SER A 422 -3.96 -1.27 -22.97
N PHE A 423 -3.14 -0.57 -23.75
CA PHE A 423 -2.07 0.30 -23.27
C PHE A 423 -2.29 1.71 -23.80
N GLY A 424 -2.02 2.71 -22.97
CA GLY A 424 -1.99 4.09 -23.40
C GLY A 424 -0.78 4.85 -22.91
N GLN A 425 -0.44 5.88 -23.67
CA GLN A 425 0.64 6.81 -23.32
C GLN A 425 0.21 8.25 -23.59
N VAL A 426 0.19 9.11 -22.56
CA VAL A 426 -0.37 10.47 -22.68
C VAL A 426 0.50 11.33 -23.60
N TYR A 427 1.81 11.34 -23.41
CA TYR A 427 2.79 12.08 -24.20
C TYR A 427 3.72 11.10 -24.93
N GLY A 428 4.05 11.36 -26.20
CA GLY A 428 5.09 10.58 -26.89
C GLY A 428 6.47 10.88 -26.29
N THR A 429 7.43 9.96 -26.42
CA THR A 429 8.75 10.10 -25.75
C THR A 429 9.91 10.47 -26.67
N ASP A 430 9.68 10.52 -27.99
CA ASP A 430 10.67 10.98 -28.98
C ASP A 430 10.66 12.51 -29.09
N PRO A 431 11.72 13.21 -28.67
CA PRO A 431 11.79 14.67 -28.73
C PRO A 431 11.91 15.22 -30.16
N THR A 432 12.22 14.37 -31.14
CA THR A 432 12.36 14.76 -32.55
C THR A 432 11.05 14.72 -33.32
N ASP A 433 10.01 14.08 -32.77
CA ASP A 433 8.67 14.07 -33.37
C ASP A 433 8.02 15.48 -33.24
N PRO A 434 7.71 16.16 -34.36
CA PRO A 434 7.05 17.46 -34.33
C PRO A 434 5.68 17.47 -33.64
N ALA A 435 5.01 16.32 -33.56
CA ALA A 435 3.72 16.24 -32.90
C ALA A 435 3.82 16.24 -31.36
N ASN A 436 5.01 16.07 -30.78
CA ASN A 436 5.23 16.18 -29.33
C ASN A 436 5.44 17.63 -28.85
N GLY A 437 5.54 18.61 -29.77
CA GLY A 437 5.47 20.05 -29.42
C GLY A 437 6.73 20.66 -28.81
N LEU A 438 7.87 19.96 -28.88
CA LEU A 438 9.13 20.45 -28.30
C LEU A 438 9.89 21.48 -29.16
N GLN A 439 9.37 21.81 -30.35
CA GLN A 439 10.04 22.73 -31.29
C GLN A 439 9.78 24.21 -30.97
N ALA A 440 8.88 24.51 -30.02
CA ALA A 440 8.64 25.87 -29.53
C ALA A 440 9.72 26.34 -28.53
N ASP A 441 9.84 27.65 -28.33
CA ASP A 441 10.70 28.27 -27.31
C ASP A 441 9.86 29.21 -26.42
N PRO A 442 9.56 28.84 -25.16
CA PRO A 442 9.96 27.59 -24.51
C PRO A 442 9.22 26.36 -25.08
N PRO A 443 9.76 25.14 -24.93
CA PRO A 443 9.08 23.90 -25.34
C PRO A 443 7.69 23.78 -24.71
N GLN A 444 6.70 23.33 -25.47
CA GLN A 444 5.32 23.13 -25.01
C GLN A 444 4.85 21.71 -25.34
N PRO A 445 5.11 20.73 -24.46
CA PRO A 445 4.71 19.35 -24.65
C PRO A 445 3.23 19.23 -25.00
N GLN A 446 2.92 18.48 -26.06
CA GLN A 446 1.54 18.24 -26.49
C GLN A 446 1.13 16.81 -26.15
N ALA A 447 -0.01 16.67 -25.46
CA ALA A 447 -0.61 15.37 -25.22
C ALA A 447 -0.99 14.71 -26.55
N ARG A 448 -0.58 13.45 -26.71
CA ARG A 448 -0.79 12.62 -27.91
C ARG A 448 -1.91 11.60 -27.72
N LEU A 449 -2.12 11.15 -26.47
CA LEU A 449 -3.09 10.11 -26.11
C LEU A 449 -2.92 8.87 -27.00
N LEU A 450 -1.68 8.37 -27.07
CA LEU A 450 -1.35 7.16 -27.82
C LEU A 450 -2.09 5.97 -27.19
N PHE A 451 -2.54 5.03 -28.02
CA PHE A 451 -3.36 3.92 -27.55
C PHE A 451 -3.16 2.68 -28.41
N GLU A 452 -3.11 1.53 -27.74
CA GLU A 452 -3.12 0.21 -28.34
C GLU A 452 -4.20 -0.63 -27.63
N ALA A 453 -5.15 -1.20 -28.39
CA ALA A 453 -6.17 -2.08 -27.82
C ALA A 453 -5.59 -3.41 -27.34
N THR A 454 -4.45 -3.80 -27.92
CA THR A 454 -3.62 -4.93 -27.53
C THR A 454 -2.18 -4.51 -27.77
N GLN A 455 -1.30 -4.75 -26.80
CA GLN A 455 0.09 -4.31 -26.85
C GLN A 455 0.79 -4.76 -28.14
N SER A 456 1.44 -3.82 -28.83
CA SER A 456 2.36 -4.07 -29.93
C SER A 456 3.71 -3.38 -29.70
N ASP A 457 3.66 -2.05 -29.57
CA ASP A 457 4.84 -1.19 -29.50
C ASP A 457 4.90 -0.42 -28.17
N LEU A 458 3.76 0.02 -27.61
CA LEU A 458 3.75 0.79 -26.36
C LEU A 458 4.29 -0.06 -25.20
N LEU A 459 5.28 0.49 -24.49
CA LEU A 459 5.99 -0.14 -23.38
C LEU A 459 6.63 -1.50 -23.74
N SER A 460 6.75 -1.82 -25.03
CA SER A 460 7.34 -3.07 -25.51
C SER A 460 8.86 -2.90 -25.58
N CYS A 461 9.57 -3.62 -24.72
CA CYS A 461 11.04 -3.57 -24.68
C CYS A 461 11.64 -4.76 -25.41
N GLY A 462 12.70 -4.51 -26.20
CA GLY A 462 13.39 -5.55 -26.96
C GLY A 462 14.09 -6.60 -26.08
N THR A 463 14.54 -6.18 -24.90
CA THR A 463 15.10 -7.04 -23.84
C THR A 463 14.29 -6.78 -22.58
N ALA A 464 13.85 -7.84 -21.89
CA ALA A 464 13.22 -7.68 -20.59
C ALA A 464 14.23 -7.10 -19.58
N PRO A 465 13.83 -6.14 -18.72
CA PRO A 465 14.67 -5.66 -17.63
C PRO A 465 15.18 -6.81 -16.75
N ALA A 466 16.33 -6.61 -16.13
CA ALA A 466 16.82 -7.55 -15.11
C ALA A 466 15.86 -7.56 -13.92
N ARG A 467 15.63 -8.74 -13.34
CA ARG A 467 14.87 -8.88 -12.09
C ARG A 467 15.55 -8.08 -10.99
N LEU A 468 14.74 -7.38 -10.20
CA LEU A 468 15.20 -6.63 -9.03
C LEU A 468 15.62 -7.57 -7.90
N ALA A 469 16.52 -7.09 -7.04
CA ALA A 469 17.03 -7.88 -5.94
C ALA A 469 15.96 -8.02 -4.84
N PRO A 470 15.81 -9.20 -4.22
CA PRO A 470 14.88 -9.38 -3.11
C PRO A 470 15.24 -8.50 -1.92
N ALA A 471 14.21 -7.96 -1.27
CA ALA A 471 14.35 -7.25 -0.02
C ALA A 471 14.31 -8.23 1.16
N GLN A 472 15.06 -7.93 2.21
CA GLN A 472 15.06 -8.68 3.47
C GLN A 472 15.08 -7.72 4.64
N ALA A 473 14.30 -7.99 5.67
CA ALA A 473 14.37 -7.30 6.94
C ALA A 473 15.14 -8.15 7.95
N THR A 474 16.20 -7.62 8.56
CA THR A 474 16.92 -8.32 9.64
C THR A 474 16.54 -7.74 10.99
N ILE A 475 15.84 -8.52 11.82
CA ILE A 475 15.25 -8.07 13.08
C ILE A 475 15.66 -9.05 14.18
N ASN A 476 16.25 -8.55 15.26
CA ASN A 476 16.82 -9.35 16.35
C ASN A 476 17.72 -10.51 15.87
N GLY A 477 18.47 -10.28 14.78
CA GLY A 477 19.37 -11.27 14.17
C GLY A 477 18.69 -12.34 13.31
N ILE A 478 17.38 -12.26 13.09
CA ILE A 478 16.60 -13.13 12.21
C ILE A 478 16.32 -12.38 10.91
N SER A 479 16.56 -13.01 9.75
CA SER A 479 16.22 -12.43 8.44
C SER A 479 14.84 -12.90 8.00
N TYR A 480 14.02 -11.97 7.51
CA TYR A 480 12.67 -12.20 7.01
C TYR A 480 12.56 -11.78 5.55
N GLY A 481 11.63 -12.41 4.82
CA GLY A 481 11.34 -12.08 3.41
C GLY A 481 12.07 -12.97 2.40
N CYS A 482 12.08 -12.56 1.14
CA CYS A 482 12.61 -13.39 0.07
C CYS A 482 14.13 -13.57 0.18
N ALA A 483 14.60 -14.77 -0.11
CA ALA A 483 16.01 -15.16 0.02
C ALA A 483 16.60 -15.04 1.44
N SER A 484 15.75 -14.98 2.47
CA SER A 484 16.15 -15.13 3.87
C SER A 484 16.36 -16.61 4.25
N ASP A 485 16.83 -16.86 5.48
CA ASP A 485 16.92 -18.20 6.07
C ASP A 485 15.68 -18.59 6.88
N GLU A 486 14.61 -17.79 6.79
CA GLU A 486 13.33 -18.06 7.44
C GLU A 486 12.75 -19.42 7.02
N THR A 487 12.22 -20.16 8.00
CA THR A 487 11.54 -21.43 7.75
C THR A 487 10.10 -21.34 8.21
N GLY A 488 9.16 -21.85 7.39
CA GLY A 488 7.74 -21.89 7.76
C GLY A 488 6.91 -20.71 7.26
N ASP A 489 7.50 -19.80 6.48
CA ASP A 489 6.76 -18.74 5.79
C ASP A 489 5.70 -19.36 4.86
N ALA A 490 4.43 -19.04 5.12
CA ALA A 490 3.30 -19.48 4.30
C ALA A 490 3.36 -18.93 2.87
N SER A 491 4.06 -17.80 2.69
CA SER A 491 4.21 -17.08 1.42
C SER A 491 5.52 -17.42 0.71
N ALA A 492 6.29 -18.43 1.18
CA ALA A 492 7.57 -18.80 0.58
C ALA A 492 7.48 -19.15 -0.92
N ALA A 493 6.30 -19.59 -1.38
CA ALA A 493 6.04 -19.85 -2.80
C ALA A 493 6.06 -18.58 -3.66
N SER A 494 5.64 -17.43 -3.12
CA SER A 494 5.66 -16.14 -3.81
C SER A 494 7.10 -15.69 -4.11
N CYS A 495 8.06 -16.08 -3.26
CA CYS A 495 9.48 -15.78 -3.45
C CYS A 495 10.19 -16.69 -4.47
N ALA A 496 9.48 -17.63 -5.12
CA ALA A 496 10.10 -18.62 -6.00
C ALA A 496 10.44 -18.11 -7.41
N LEU A 497 10.13 -16.84 -7.72
CA LEU A 497 10.25 -16.27 -9.06
C LEU A 497 11.32 -15.20 -9.17
#